data_AF-A0A7V8F9F6-F1
#
_entry.id   AF-A0A7V8F9F6-F1
#
_cell.length_a   1.000
_cell.length_b   1.000
_cell.length_c   1.000
_cell.angle_alpha   90.00
_cell.angle_beta   90.00
_cell.angle_gamma   90.00
#
_symmetry.space_group_name_H-M   'P 1'
#
loop_
_entity.id
_entity.type
_entity.pdbx_description
1 polymer ?
#
loop_
_entity_poly.entity_id
_entity_poly.type
_entity_poly.pdbx_seq_one_letter_code
_entity_poly.pdbx_strand_id
1 'polypeptide(L)'
;MRRPPSGSSTRAALAQLRESFDTAQLLRWVDQWDASLSMLADPDAVRADILRLHAMTHALLNGGPLSVASTPAAVGEVATEVGMALDHWMALLTCMRRGLQPLEALVQDATD
;
A
#
# COMPACT_ATOMS: atom_id res chain seq x y z
N MET A 1 -37.39 -21.15 -20.26
CA MET A 1 -36.17 -21.93 -19.95
C MET A 1 -35.75 -21.62 -18.52
N ARG A 2 -35.58 -22.65 -17.67
CA ARG A 2 -35.31 -22.52 -16.23
C ARG A 2 -33.79 -22.65 -16.01
N ARG A 3 -33.09 -21.60 -15.56
CA ARG A 3 -31.66 -21.69 -15.18
C ARG A 3 -31.54 -22.57 -13.91
N PRO A 4 -30.73 -23.66 -13.90
CA PRO A 4 -30.37 -24.36 -12.67
C PRO A 4 -29.40 -23.50 -11.82
N PRO A 5 -29.22 -23.82 -10.52
CA PRO A 5 -28.95 -22.82 -9.49
C PRO A 5 -27.48 -22.46 -9.34
N SER A 6 -27.21 -21.18 -9.15
CA SER A 6 -25.92 -20.54 -8.81
C SER A 6 -25.20 -21.12 -7.56
N GLY A 7 -25.82 -22.05 -6.83
CA GLY A 7 -25.23 -22.72 -5.66
C GLY A 7 -24.21 -23.83 -5.94
N SER A 8 -24.06 -24.33 -7.18
CA SER A 8 -22.96 -25.28 -7.51
C SER A 8 -21.65 -24.55 -7.80
N SER A 9 -21.71 -23.36 -8.42
CA SER A 9 -20.53 -22.54 -8.74
C SER A 9 -19.84 -22.04 -7.48
N THR A 10 -20.57 -21.40 -6.58
CA THR A 10 -20.03 -20.89 -5.31
C THR A 10 -19.45 -21.99 -4.41
N ARG A 11 -20.03 -23.20 -4.41
CA ARG A 11 -19.49 -24.33 -3.65
C ARG A 11 -18.17 -24.84 -4.21
N ALA A 12 -18.02 -24.86 -5.54
CA ALA A 12 -16.77 -25.23 -6.19
C ALA A 12 -15.68 -24.18 -5.93
N ALA A 13 -16.01 -22.89 -6.04
CA ALA A 13 -15.10 -21.79 -5.72
C ALA A 13 -14.64 -21.83 -4.25
N LEU A 14 -15.55 -22.06 -3.31
CA LEU A 14 -15.21 -22.23 -1.89
C LEU A 14 -14.36 -23.47 -1.62
N ALA A 15 -14.55 -24.57 -2.35
CA ALA A 15 -13.71 -25.76 -2.21
C ALA A 15 -12.29 -25.49 -2.69
N GLN A 16 -12.13 -24.88 -3.87
CA GLN A 16 -10.82 -24.49 -4.40
C GLN A 16 -10.10 -23.49 -3.47
N LEU A 17 -10.83 -22.53 -2.91
CA LEU A 17 -10.25 -21.54 -2.00
C LEU A 17 -9.78 -22.18 -0.68
N ARG A 18 -10.52 -23.16 -0.14
CA ARG A 18 -10.09 -23.92 1.05
C ARG A 18 -8.80 -24.68 0.84
N GLU A 19 -8.52 -25.13 -0.38
CA GLU A 19 -7.30 -25.86 -0.71
C GLU A 19 -6.10 -24.94 -0.98
N SER A 20 -6.34 -23.68 -1.36
CA SER A 20 -5.31 -22.78 -1.89
C SER A 20 -5.05 -21.51 -1.07
N PHE A 21 -6.00 -21.08 -0.23
CA PHE A 21 -5.90 -19.81 0.50
C PHE A 21 -5.52 -20.00 1.97
N ASP A 22 -4.34 -19.50 2.34
CA ASP A 22 -3.94 -19.42 3.74
C ASP A 22 -4.57 -18.20 4.42
N THR A 23 -5.61 -18.43 5.21
CA THR A 23 -6.28 -17.37 5.98
C THR A 23 -5.36 -16.65 6.97
N ALA A 24 -4.28 -17.28 7.45
CA ALA A 24 -3.32 -16.63 8.33
C ALA A 24 -2.53 -15.52 7.60
N GLN A 25 -2.54 -15.51 6.27
CA GLN A 25 -1.97 -14.43 5.47
C GLN A 25 -2.63 -13.08 5.77
N LEU A 26 -3.94 -13.06 6.05
CA LEU A 26 -4.65 -11.83 6.41
C LEU A 26 -4.12 -11.23 7.71
N LEU A 27 -3.83 -12.06 8.71
CA LEU A 27 -3.27 -11.62 9.97
C LEU A 27 -1.83 -11.13 9.81
N ARG A 28 -1.02 -11.84 9.02
CA ARG A 28 0.35 -11.39 8.70
C ARG A 28 0.37 -10.05 7.97
N TRP A 29 -0.64 -9.73 7.16
CA TRP A 29 -0.76 -8.41 6.55
C TRP A 29 -1.10 -7.34 7.59
N VAL A 30 -1.99 -7.61 8.54
CA VAL A 30 -2.25 -6.69 9.67
C VAL A 30 -0.97 -6.42 10.45
N ASP A 31 -0.21 -7.46 10.79
CA ASP A 31 1.06 -7.30 11.51
C ASP A 31 2.07 -6.45 10.71
N GLN A 32 2.18 -6.67 9.39
CA GLN A 32 3.04 -5.88 8.52
C GLN A 32 2.55 -4.43 8.35
N TRP A 33 1.23 -4.22 8.35
CA TRP A 33 0.62 -2.90 8.31
C TRP A 33 0.95 -2.13 9.58
N ASP A 34 0.72 -2.73 10.75
CA ASP A 34 1.00 -2.12 12.05
C ASP A 34 2.50 -1.87 12.23
N ALA A 35 3.35 -2.81 11.83
CA ALA A 35 4.79 -2.63 11.83
C ALA A 35 5.21 -1.47 10.91
N SER A 36 4.64 -1.37 9.71
CA SER A 36 4.93 -0.27 8.78
C SER A 36 4.44 1.08 9.30
N LEU A 37 3.28 1.11 9.97
CA LEU A 37 2.78 2.30 10.66
C LEU A 37 3.63 2.66 11.87
N SER A 38 4.28 1.70 12.53
CA SER A 38 5.19 1.96 13.67
C SER A 38 6.60 2.37 13.24
N MET A 39 7.06 1.91 12.07
CA MET A 39 8.36 2.28 11.49
C MET A 39 8.36 3.74 11.03
N LEU A 40 7.20 4.25 10.59
CA LEU A 40 6.94 5.68 10.68
C LEU A 40 6.65 5.99 12.14
N ALA A 41 7.64 6.47 12.89
CA ALA A 41 7.45 6.81 14.31
C ALA A 41 6.28 7.80 14.57
N ASP A 42 5.75 8.42 13.53
CA ASP A 42 4.54 9.24 13.50
C ASP A 42 3.98 9.22 12.05
N PRO A 43 2.71 8.87 11.77
CA PRO A 43 2.11 9.05 10.45
C PRO A 43 2.23 10.49 9.92
N ASP A 44 2.34 11.48 10.81
CA ASP A 44 2.61 12.86 10.44
C ASP A 44 4.06 13.09 9.96
N ALA A 45 4.98 12.14 10.15
CA ALA A 45 6.38 12.26 9.75
C ALA A 45 6.55 12.32 8.23
N VAL A 46 6.01 11.36 7.46
CA VAL A 46 6.11 11.41 5.99
C VAL A 46 5.39 12.65 5.44
N ARG A 47 4.26 13.04 6.05
CA ARG A 47 3.60 14.30 5.70
C ARG A 47 4.50 15.50 5.96
N ALA A 48 5.18 15.54 7.10
CA ALA A 48 6.12 16.59 7.46
C ALA A 48 7.34 16.60 6.51
N ASP A 49 7.86 15.44 6.13
CA ASP A 49 8.97 15.31 5.20
C ASP A 49 8.59 15.76 3.79
N ILE A 50 7.38 15.46 3.33
CA ILE A 50 6.86 16.00 2.05
C ILE A 50 6.71 17.53 2.12
N LEU A 51 6.19 18.08 3.21
CA LEU A 51 6.07 19.53 3.40
C LEU A 51 7.45 20.21 3.47
N ARG A 52 8.41 19.58 4.14
CA ARG A 52 9.80 20.01 4.23
C ARG A 52 10.44 19.99 2.85
N LEU A 53 10.32 18.88 2.12
CA LEU A 53 10.82 18.73 0.75
C LEU A 53 10.22 19.78 -0.18
N HIS A 54 8.93 20.06 -0.05
CA HIS A 54 8.26 21.14 -0.79
C HIS A 54 8.91 22.49 -0.50
N ALA A 55 9.09 22.87 0.77
CA ALA A 55 9.69 24.14 1.15
C ALA A 55 11.15 24.27 0.65
N MET A 56 11.94 23.20 0.78
CA MET A 56 13.33 23.17 0.30
C MET A 56 13.40 23.31 -1.22
N THR A 57 12.58 22.55 -1.95
CA THR A 57 12.51 22.59 -3.42
C THR A 57 12.02 23.95 -3.91
N HIS A 58 11.01 24.52 -3.25
CA HIS A 58 10.51 25.86 -3.58
C HIS A 58 11.60 26.92 -3.40
N ALA A 59 12.33 26.89 -2.28
CA ALA A 59 13.44 27.83 -2.07
C ALA A 59 14.53 27.67 -3.14
N LEU A 60 14.88 26.43 -3.50
CA LEU A 60 15.90 26.13 -4.50
C LEU A 60 15.50 26.59 -5.91
N LEU A 61 14.25 26.35 -6.32
CA LEU A 61 13.80 26.63 -7.69
C LEU A 61 13.32 28.07 -7.89
N ASN A 62 12.72 28.68 -6.88
CA ASN A 62 12.07 29.99 -6.99
C ASN A 62 12.88 31.14 -6.38
N GLY A 63 14.17 30.90 -6.06
CA GLY A 63 15.07 31.95 -5.57
C GLY A 63 14.79 32.38 -4.12
N GLY A 64 14.33 31.45 -3.28
CA GLY A 64 14.21 31.68 -1.84
C GLY A 64 15.58 31.72 -1.13
N PRO A 65 15.62 32.11 0.15
CA PRO A 65 16.86 32.10 0.93
C PRO A 65 17.42 30.66 0.98
N LEU A 66 18.59 30.46 0.36
CA LEU A 66 19.30 29.19 0.37
C LEU A 66 19.96 29.01 1.73
N SER A 67 19.50 28.01 2.49
CA SER A 67 20.17 27.53 3.70
C SER A 67 20.83 26.17 3.42
N VAL A 68 21.64 25.66 4.36
CA VAL A 68 22.18 24.29 4.29
C VAL A 68 21.07 23.25 4.05
N ALA A 69 19.89 23.49 4.62
CA ALA A 69 18.71 22.65 4.47
C ALA A 69 18.06 22.74 3.07
N SER A 70 18.43 23.69 2.20
CA SER A 70 17.85 23.84 0.85
C SER A 70 18.87 23.61 -0.27
N THR A 71 20.02 23.01 0.05
CA THR A 71 21.02 22.65 -0.98
C THR A 71 20.50 21.51 -1.87
N PRO A 72 20.92 21.40 -3.13
CA PRO A 72 20.52 20.31 -4.01
C PRO A 72 20.78 18.91 -3.42
N ALA A 73 21.91 18.75 -2.72
CA ALA A 73 22.26 17.51 -2.03
C ALA A 73 21.26 17.18 -0.91
N ALA A 74 20.99 18.13 -0.01
CA ALA A 74 20.02 17.94 1.07
C ALA A 74 18.59 17.69 0.54
N VAL A 75 18.19 18.36 -0.54
CA VAL A 75 16.91 18.10 -1.24
C VAL A 75 16.86 16.66 -1.76
N GLY A 76 17.95 16.18 -2.39
CA GLY A 76 18.05 14.83 -2.90
C GLY A 76 18.00 13.75 -1.81
N GLU A 77 18.63 13.99 -0.66
CA GLU A 77 18.60 13.10 0.50
C GLU A 77 17.17 12.93 1.02
N VAL A 78 16.48 14.04 1.33
CA VAL A 78 15.09 14.00 1.82
C VAL A 78 14.14 13.39 0.78
N ALA A 79 14.32 13.70 -0.51
CA ALA A 79 13.52 13.09 -1.58
C ALA A 79 13.71 11.56 -1.64
N THR A 80 14.94 11.08 -1.40
CA THR A 80 15.26 9.65 -1.38
C THR A 80 14.62 8.96 -0.18
N GLU A 81 14.68 9.57 1.01
CA GLU A 81 14.04 9.06 2.22
C GLU A 81 12.52 8.94 2.05
N VAL A 82 11.87 10.01 1.58
CA VAL A 82 10.43 10.00 1.26
C VAL A 82 10.11 8.94 0.20
N GLY A 83 10.93 8.83 -0.84
CA GLY A 83 10.76 7.82 -1.90
C GLY A 83 10.80 6.40 -1.35
N MET A 84 11.80 6.07 -0.53
CA MET A 84 11.92 4.75 0.09
C MET A 84 10.72 4.40 0.98
N ALA A 85 10.21 5.37 1.75
CA ALA A 85 9.02 5.16 2.57
C ALA A 85 7.78 4.87 1.71
N LEU A 86 7.58 5.63 0.63
CA LEU A 86 6.48 5.41 -0.31
C LEU A 86 6.59 4.06 -1.03
N ASP A 87 7.78 3.68 -1.48
CA ASP A 87 8.03 2.40 -2.15
C ASP A 87 7.71 1.21 -1.24
N HIS A 88 8.10 1.29 0.03
CA HIS A 88 7.77 0.27 1.03
C HIS A 88 6.25 0.11 1.18
N TRP A 89 5.51 1.21 1.31
CA TRP A 89 4.05 1.18 1.41
C TRP A 89 3.38 0.67 0.13
N MET A 90 3.85 1.10 -1.04
CA MET A 90 3.33 0.61 -2.32
C MET A 90 3.52 -0.90 -2.47
N ALA A 91 4.68 -1.42 -2.06
CA ALA A 91 4.95 -2.85 -2.09
C ALA A 91 4.00 -3.64 -1.16
N LEU A 92 3.81 -3.15 0.07
CA LEU A 92 2.89 -3.74 1.04
C LEU A 92 1.45 -3.76 0.53
N LEU A 93 0.94 -2.59 0.11
CA LEU A 93 -0.42 -2.43 -0.43
C LEU A 93 -0.65 -3.29 -1.67
N THR A 94 0.34 -3.37 -2.56
CA THR A 94 0.26 -4.22 -3.76
C THR A 94 0.21 -5.71 -3.39
N CYS A 95 0.99 -6.13 -2.40
CA CYS A 95 0.98 -7.51 -1.91
C CYS A 95 -0.40 -7.88 -1.34
N MET A 96 -0.94 -7.05 -0.44
CA MET A 96 -2.28 -7.23 0.13
C MET A 96 -3.34 -7.24 -0.95
N ARG A 97 -3.29 -6.28 -1.88
CA ARG A 97 -4.27 -6.16 -2.97
C ARG A 97 -4.33 -7.42 -3.82
N ARG A 98 -3.17 -7.94 -4.24
CA ARG A 98 -3.09 -9.20 -5.01
C ARG A 98 -3.63 -10.38 -4.23
N GLY A 99 -3.25 -10.48 -2.96
CA GLY A 99 -3.72 -11.58 -2.13
C GLY A 99 -5.22 -11.50 -1.79
N LEU A 100 -5.88 -10.34 -1.93
CA LEU A 100 -7.34 -10.25 -1.81
C LEU A 100 -8.10 -10.71 -3.07
N GLN A 101 -7.44 -10.80 -4.24
CA GLN A 101 -8.10 -11.17 -5.50
C GLN A 101 -8.85 -12.52 -5.46
N PRO A 102 -8.31 -13.61 -4.85
CA PRO A 102 -9.03 -14.88 -4.74
C PRO A 102 -10.32 -14.77 -3.91
N LEU A 103 -10.36 -13.87 -2.92
CA LEU A 103 -11.55 -13.67 -2.09
C LEU A 103 -12.63 -12.89 -2.83
N GLU A 104 -12.26 -11.94 -3.68
CA GLU A 104 -13.19 -11.17 -4.49
C GLU A 104 -13.84 -12.01 -5.60
N ALA A 105 -13.09 -12.97 -6.14
CA ALA A 105 -13.63 -13.92 -7.12
C ALA A 105 -14.84 -14.70 -6.59
N LEU A 106 -14.93 -14.92 -5.27
CA LEU A 106 -16.11 -15.54 -4.63
C LEU A 106 -17.40 -14.74 -4.85
N VAL A 107 -17.31 -13.40 -4.92
CA VAL A 107 -18.47 -12.51 -5.13
C VAL A 107 -18.88 -12.53 -6.60
N GLN A 108 -17.91 -12.59 -7.52
CA GLN A 108 -18.17 -12.62 -8.95
C GLN A 108 -18.85 -13.93 -9.36
N ASP A 109 -18.37 -15.07 -8.87
CA ASP A 109 -18.97 -16.39 -9.11
C ASP A 109 -20.35 -16.58 -8.48
N ALA A 110 -20.73 -15.73 -7.51
CA ALA A 110 -22.05 -15.73 -6.90
C ALA A 110 -23.08 -14.89 -7.69
N THR A 111 -22.61 -14.03 -8.60
CA THR A 111 -23.46 -13.08 -9.35
C THR A 111 -23.73 -13.50 -10.81
N ASP A 112 -22.98 -14.48 -11.34
CA ASP A 112 -23.14 -15.07 -12.69
C ASP A 112 -24.13 -16.26 -12.76
#